data_AF-A0A8S2E4Z6-F1
#
_entry.id   AF-A0A8S2E4Z6-F1
#
_cell.length_a   1.000
_cell.length_b   1.000
_cell.length_c   1.000
_cell.angle_alpha   90.00
_cell.angle_beta   90.00
_cell.angle_gamma   90.00
#
_symmetry.space_group_name_H-M   'P 1'
#
loop_
_entity.id
_entity.type
_entity.pdbx_description
1 polymer ?
#
loop_
_entity_poly.entity_id
_entity_poly.type
_entity_poly.pdbx_seq_one_letter_code
_entity_poly.pdbx_strand_id
1 'polypeptide(L)'
;MVAVKILRLGYSYSFLIPTADTDGDTVRCRWAASSVSVPGGTLDECSGICQTFPGSYLNNTACTMSYTATSVGLWAVALMMEDFEFSWSTTPL
;
A
#
# COMPACT_ATOMS: atom_id res chain seq x y z
N MET A 1 -0.57 -5.98 9.57
CA MET A 1 -1.90 -6.44 9.12
C MET A 1 -1.71 -7.31 7.88
N VAL A 2 -2.42 -8.43 7.75
CA VAL A 2 -2.38 -9.25 6.51
C VAL A 2 -3.83 -9.45 6.05
N ALA A 3 -4.10 -9.11 4.80
CA ALA A 3 -5.41 -9.29 4.18
C ALA A 3 -5.30 -10.31 3.05
N VAL A 4 -6.19 -11.31 3.05
CA VAL A 4 -6.28 -12.32 1.99
C VAL A 4 -7.66 -12.25 1.35
N LYS A 5 -7.69 -12.19 0.01
CA LYS A 5 -8.94 -12.18 -0.78
C LYS A 5 -8.83 -13.15 -1.93
N ILE A 6 -9.90 -13.92 -2.15
CA ILE A 6 -10.05 -14.78 -3.32
C ILE A 6 -10.74 -13.97 -4.41
N LEU A 7 -10.09 -13.88 -5.57
CA LEU A 7 -10.56 -13.10 -6.72
C LEU A 7 -10.93 -14.02 -7.87
N ARG A 8 -11.93 -13.62 -8.66
CA ARG A 8 -12.34 -14.32 -9.87
C ARG A 8 -11.66 -13.69 -11.08
N LEU A 9 -11.15 -14.55 -11.95
CA LEU A 9 -10.55 -14.15 -13.21
C LEU A 9 -11.55 -13.33 -14.06
N GLY A 10 -11.09 -12.24 -14.65
CA GLY A 10 -11.88 -11.35 -15.51
C GLY A 10 -12.64 -10.24 -14.78
N TYR A 11 -12.55 -10.17 -13.44
CA TYR A 11 -13.24 -9.16 -12.65
C TYR A 11 -12.28 -8.09 -12.11
N SER A 12 -12.80 -6.87 -11.99
CA SER A 12 -12.14 -5.75 -11.32
C SER A 12 -12.63 -5.62 -9.88
N TYR A 13 -11.70 -5.33 -8.99
CA TYR A 13 -11.89 -5.21 -7.56
C TYR A 13 -11.34 -3.88 -7.06
N SER A 14 -11.98 -3.34 -6.03
CA SER A 14 -11.49 -2.20 -5.27
C SER A 14 -11.42 -2.60 -3.80
N PHE A 15 -10.25 -2.40 -3.18
CA PHE A 15 -9.97 -2.75 -1.80
C PHE A 15 -9.67 -1.47 -1.04
N LEU A 16 -10.48 -1.15 -0.05
CA LEU A 16 -10.14 -0.15 0.95
C LEU A 16 -9.13 -0.76 1.92
N ILE A 17 -7.96 -0.14 2.06
CA ILE A 17 -7.00 -0.46 3.11
C ILE A 17 -7.48 0.30 4.35
N PRO A 18 -7.91 -0.38 5.42
CA PRO A 18 -8.35 0.31 6.63
C PRO A 18 -7.14 0.96 7.30
N THR A 19 -7.20 2.27 7.42
CA THR A 19 -6.27 3.08 8.20
C THR A 19 -6.94 3.49 9.50
N ALA A 20 -6.14 3.65 10.55
CA ALA A 20 -6.59 4.21 11.81
C ALA A 20 -5.64 5.34 12.15
N ASP A 21 -6.22 6.48 12.48
CA ASP A 21 -5.50 7.67 12.90
C ASP A 21 -6.24 8.26 14.12
N THR A 22 -5.49 8.63 15.15
CA THR A 22 -6.06 8.92 16.48
C THR A 22 -6.06 10.42 16.81
N ASP A 23 -5.15 11.17 16.21
CA ASP A 23 -4.91 12.60 16.40
C ASP A 23 -5.48 13.49 15.29
N GLY A 24 -6.04 12.90 14.22
CA GLY A 24 -6.74 13.63 13.14
C GLY A 24 -5.84 13.98 11.96
N ASP A 25 -4.67 13.36 11.88
CA ASP A 25 -3.69 13.50 10.84
C ASP A 25 -4.11 12.80 9.53
N THR A 26 -3.45 13.16 8.45
CA THR A 26 -3.71 12.62 7.11
C THR A 26 -2.89 11.37 6.86
N VAL A 27 -3.51 10.20 6.98
CA VAL A 27 -2.85 8.96 6.56
C VAL A 27 -2.84 8.83 5.04
N ARG A 28 -1.68 8.49 4.49
CA ARG A 28 -1.50 8.13 3.07
C ARG A 28 -0.87 6.77 2.96
N CYS A 29 -1.13 6.09 1.84
CA CYS A 29 -0.59 4.78 1.55
C CYS A 29 0.36 4.84 0.38
N ARG A 30 1.40 4.00 0.39
CA ARG A 30 2.28 3.78 -0.76
C ARG A 30 2.71 2.33 -0.86
N TRP A 31 3.24 1.94 -2.00
CA TRP A 31 3.96 0.68 -2.12
C TRP A 31 5.19 0.69 -1.22
N ALA A 32 5.43 -0.42 -0.52
CA ALA A 32 6.62 -0.58 0.31
C ALA A 32 7.88 -0.60 -0.58
N ALA A 33 8.97 -0.01 -0.09
CA ALA A 33 10.22 0.11 -0.83
C ALA A 33 11.30 -0.82 -0.26
N SER A 34 12.23 -1.26 -1.12
CA SER A 34 13.31 -2.20 -0.75
C SER A 34 14.43 -1.52 0.02
N SER A 35 14.46 -0.19 0.02
CA SER A 35 15.52 0.59 0.62
C SER A 35 14.99 1.96 1.00
N VAL A 36 14.55 2.08 2.24
CA VAL A 36 14.18 3.36 2.85
C VAL A 36 15.26 3.78 3.84
N SER A 37 15.73 5.02 3.72
CA SER A 37 16.71 5.59 4.65
C SER A 37 16.05 5.81 6.01
N VAL A 38 16.62 5.18 7.04
CA VAL A 38 16.18 5.33 8.43
C VAL A 38 17.39 5.74 9.30
N PRO A 39 17.18 6.32 10.49
CA PRO A 39 18.28 6.56 11.41
C PRO A 39 19.07 5.27 11.66
N GLY A 40 20.37 5.29 11.35
CA GLY A 40 21.24 4.13 11.53
C GLY A 40 21.34 3.16 10.35
N GLY A 41 20.69 3.43 9.20
CA GLY A 41 20.92 2.64 7.97
C GLY A 41 19.78 2.68 6.96
N THR A 42 19.61 1.56 6.25
CA THR A 42 18.53 1.36 5.27
C THR A 42 17.64 0.20 5.72
N LEU A 43 16.33 0.38 5.58
CA LEU A 43 15.32 -0.63 5.88
C LEU A 43 14.70 -1.18 4.59
N ASP A 44 14.58 -2.50 4.49
CA ASP A 44 13.73 -3.16 3.48
C ASP A 44 12.33 -3.33 4.06
N GLU A 45 11.39 -2.51 3.61
CA GLU A 45 10.00 -2.52 4.08
C GLU A 45 9.16 -3.61 3.43
N CYS A 46 9.58 -4.12 2.27
CA CYS A 46 8.77 -5.04 1.47
C CYS A 46 9.16 -6.50 1.66
N SER A 47 10.31 -6.77 2.28
CA SER A 47 10.84 -8.12 2.53
C SER A 47 10.86 -8.97 1.25
N GLY A 48 11.27 -8.37 0.13
CA GLY A 48 11.30 -8.99 -1.19
C GLY A 48 10.04 -8.86 -2.05
N ILE A 49 8.94 -8.30 -1.55
CA ILE A 49 7.66 -8.10 -2.28
C ILE A 49 7.47 -6.62 -2.67
N CYS A 50 8.51 -6.00 -3.23
CA CYS A 50 8.58 -4.56 -3.53
C CYS A 50 7.85 -4.12 -4.80
N GLN A 51 6.89 -4.91 -5.27
CA GLN A 51 6.36 -4.76 -6.62
C GLN A 51 4.86 -4.51 -6.63
N THR A 52 4.44 -3.66 -7.57
CA THR A 52 3.07 -3.66 -8.08
C THR A 52 2.87 -4.91 -8.92
N PHE A 53 1.67 -5.49 -8.90
CA PHE A 53 1.32 -6.52 -9.89
C PHE A 53 0.61 -5.86 -11.10
N PRO A 54 0.71 -6.45 -12.31
CA PRO A 54 0.10 -5.88 -13.51
C PRO A 54 -1.39 -5.63 -13.36
N GLY A 55 -1.84 -4.43 -13.75
CA GLY A 55 -3.25 -4.03 -13.61
C GLY A 55 -3.65 -3.62 -12.19
N SER A 56 -2.71 -3.48 -11.26
CA SER A 56 -2.94 -2.81 -9.98
C SER A 56 -2.79 -1.31 -10.08
N TYR A 57 -3.57 -0.59 -9.27
CA TYR A 57 -3.41 0.82 -9.02
C TYR A 57 -3.68 1.09 -7.54
N LEU A 58 -2.86 1.94 -6.91
CA LEU A 58 -3.09 2.42 -5.56
C LEU A 58 -3.39 3.91 -5.62
N ASN A 59 -4.54 4.31 -5.06
CA ASN A 59 -4.77 5.70 -4.72
C ASN A 59 -4.14 5.96 -3.35
N ASN A 60 -3.01 6.66 -3.34
CA ASN A 60 -2.23 6.90 -2.14
C ASN A 60 -3.01 7.69 -1.07
N THR A 61 -3.82 8.68 -1.49
CA THR A 61 -4.55 9.54 -0.54
C THR A 61 -5.81 8.85 0.01
N ALA A 62 -6.52 8.10 -0.83
CA ALA A 62 -7.72 7.39 -0.40
C ALA A 62 -7.42 5.98 0.16
N CYS A 63 -6.14 5.59 0.23
CA CYS A 63 -5.70 4.25 0.63
C CYS A 63 -6.54 3.12 0.00
N THR A 64 -6.87 3.29 -1.29
CA THR A 64 -7.75 2.37 -2.01
C THR A 64 -6.97 1.75 -3.16
N MET A 65 -6.95 0.42 -3.22
CA MET A 65 -6.27 -0.35 -4.26
C MET A 65 -7.27 -0.93 -5.25
N SER A 66 -7.07 -0.66 -6.53
CA SER A 66 -7.81 -1.25 -7.64
C SER A 66 -7.01 -2.40 -8.27
N TYR A 67 -7.67 -3.47 -8.67
CA TYR A 67 -7.05 -4.56 -9.43
C TYR A 67 -8.04 -5.25 -10.37
N THR A 68 -7.62 -5.52 -11.60
CA THR A 68 -8.31 -6.42 -12.52
C THR A 68 -7.59 -7.76 -12.59
N ALA A 69 -8.25 -8.84 -12.16
CA ALA A 69 -7.67 -10.18 -12.17
C ALA A 69 -7.55 -10.72 -13.61
N THR A 70 -6.34 -10.67 -14.19
CA THR A 70 -6.08 -11.11 -15.57
C THR A 70 -5.43 -12.48 -15.67
N SER A 71 -4.95 -13.04 -14.56
CA SER A 71 -4.32 -14.36 -14.50
C SER A 71 -4.60 -15.07 -13.18
N VAL A 72 -4.56 -16.41 -13.21
CA VAL A 72 -4.75 -17.25 -12.03
C VAL A 72 -3.41 -17.43 -11.33
N GLY A 73 -3.37 -17.20 -10.02
CA GLY A 73 -2.17 -17.35 -9.22
C GLY A 73 -2.30 -16.75 -7.82
N LEU A 74 -1.24 -16.86 -7.03
CA LEU A 74 -1.09 -16.15 -5.77
C LEU A 74 -0.32 -14.86 -6.00
N TRP A 75 -0.90 -13.76 -5.55
CA TRP A 75 -0.33 -12.43 -5.66
C TRP A 75 -0.20 -11.85 -4.27
N ALA A 76 0.90 -11.17 -4.00
CA ALA A 76 1.17 -10.50 -2.75
C ALA A 76 1.69 -9.10 -3.04
N VAL A 77 1.37 -8.17 -2.15
CA VAL A 77 1.89 -6.80 -2.17
C VAL A 77 2.23 -6.37 -0.77
N ALA A 78 3.28 -5.57 -0.66
CA ALA A 78 3.62 -4.87 0.56
C ALA A 78 3.24 -3.39 0.42
N LEU A 79 2.50 -2.88 1.40
CA LEU A 79 2.06 -1.48 1.47
C LEU A 79 2.57 -0.86 2.77
N MET A 80 2.94 0.41 2.69
CA MET A 80 3.22 1.25 3.85
C MET A 80 2.08 2.24 4.04
N MET A 81 1.71 2.44 5.30
CA MET A 81 0.85 3.53 5.75
C MET A 81 1.75 4.56 6.39
N GLU A 82 1.57 5.81 5.99
CA GLU A 82 2.39 6.94 6.42
C GLU A 82 1.46 7.99 7.00
N ASP A 83 1.86 8.51 8.14
CA ASP A 83 1.14 9.52 8.87
C ASP A 83 1.65 10.91 8.50
N PHE A 84 0.76 11.88 8.30
CA PHE A 84 1.11 13.23 7.91
C PHE A 84 0.26 14.23 8.66
N GLU A 85 0.90 15.13 9.42
CA GLU A 85 0.23 16.21 10.18
C GLU A 85 -0.88 16.92 9.37
N PHE A 86 -0.66 17.16 8.07
CA PHE A 86 -1.66 17.78 7.18
C PHE A 86 -1.72 17.16 5.78
N SER A 87 -2.79 17.45 5.05
CA SER A 87 -2.99 17.02 3.66
C SER A 87 -2.02 17.64 2.64
N TRP A 88 -1.33 18.73 3.02
CA TRP A 88 -0.27 19.35 2.22
C TRP A 88 1.15 19.01 2.71
N SER A 89 1.29 18.29 3.83
CA SER A 89 2.60 17.86 4.32
C SER A 89 3.26 16.94 3.29
N THR A 90 4.56 17.16 3.08
CA THR A 90 5.40 16.40 2.13
C THR A 90 6.29 15.38 2.83
N THR A 91 6.42 15.50 4.15
CA THR A 91 7.17 14.58 5.00
C THR A 91 6.22 13.90 5.97
N PRO A 92 6.27 12.56 6.09
CA PRO A 92 5.52 11.86 7.12
C PRO A 92 6.12 12.11 8.51
N LEU A 93 5.31 11.93 9.55
CA LEU A 93 5.69 12.03 10.97
C LEU A 93 6.52 10.82 11.45
#